data_AF-A0A162CRV6-F1
#
_entry.id   AF-A0A162CRV6-F1
#
_cell.length_a   1.000
_cell.length_b   1.000
_cell.length_c   1.000
_cell.angle_alpha   90.00
_cell.angle_beta   90.00
_cell.angle_gamma   90.00
#
_symmetry.space_group_name_H-M   'P 1'
#
loop_
_entity.id
_entity.type
_entity.pdbx_description
1 polymer ?
#
loop_
_entity_poly.entity_id
_entity_poly.type
_entity_poly.pdbx_seq_one_letter_code
_entity_poly.pdbx_strand_id
1 'polypeptide(L)'
;MMSLYTPAKILLRNANVENDDHIRVLVDFKECLIKKFRDNAKAAADLRVAMKDDLMEELGKRYVNELPLSKEDRIGNFLIYDVAGYMVKTRENLFECEACRQTVITKEADLPSDFDADAYTRARTKGGLVFVTLSMYQTLCAIEKVV
;
A
#
# COMPACT_ATOMS: atom_id res chain seq x y z
N MET A 1 33.75 -25.68 -27.30
CA MET A 1 33.35 -25.15 -25.98
C MET A 1 34.26 -23.97 -25.67
N MET A 2 33.84 -22.75 -26.01
CA MET A 2 34.67 -21.54 -25.85
C MET A 2 34.62 -21.08 -24.39
N SER A 3 35.62 -21.44 -23.59
CA SER A 3 35.79 -20.85 -22.27
C SER A 3 36.27 -19.41 -22.44
N LEU A 4 35.44 -18.43 -22.02
CA LEU A 4 35.81 -17.03 -21.85
C LEU A 4 36.84 -16.90 -20.71
N TYR A 5 38.05 -17.41 -20.92
CA TYR A 5 39.23 -17.22 -20.08
C TYR A 5 39.97 -15.98 -20.60
N THR A 6 39.35 -14.81 -20.45
CA THR A 6 40.04 -13.54 -20.73
C THR A 6 40.45 -12.94 -19.39
N PRO A 7 41.66 -13.18 -18.88
CA PRO A 7 42.07 -12.59 -17.61
C PRO A 7 42.26 -11.07 -17.76
N ALA A 8 41.52 -10.30 -16.96
CA ALA A 8 41.70 -8.86 -16.86
C ALA A 8 42.80 -8.59 -15.84
N LYS A 9 43.89 -7.97 -16.28
CA LYS A 9 45.01 -7.57 -15.43
C LYS A 9 44.60 -6.36 -14.60
N ILE A 10 44.33 -6.55 -13.31
CA ILE A 10 44.13 -5.44 -12.36
C ILE A 10 45.47 -5.17 -11.67
N LEU A 11 45.85 -3.89 -11.61
CA LEU A 11 47.10 -3.42 -11.02
C LEU A 11 46.86 -3.16 -9.53
N LEU A 12 47.48 -3.97 -8.66
CA LEU A 12 47.38 -3.78 -7.20
C LEU A 12 48.28 -2.60 -6.79
N ARG A 13 47.71 -1.58 -6.15
CA ARG A 13 48.48 -0.49 -5.52
C ARG A 13 48.85 -0.88 -4.09
N ASN A 14 50.07 -0.59 -3.68
CA ASN A 14 50.68 -0.89 -2.37
C ASN A 14 51.08 -2.37 -2.13
N ALA A 15 51.33 -3.15 -3.18
CA ALA A 15 52.11 -4.37 -3.03
C ALA A 15 53.58 -3.97 -2.76
N ASN A 16 54.21 -4.56 -1.75
CA ASN A 16 55.59 -4.27 -1.37
C ASN A 16 56.55 -4.94 -2.37
N VAL A 17 56.58 -4.42 -3.59
CA VAL A 17 57.44 -4.86 -4.69
C VAL A 17 58.16 -3.64 -5.22
N GLU A 18 59.44 -3.79 -5.54
CA GLU A 18 60.26 -2.74 -6.15
C GLU A 18 59.50 -2.11 -7.33
N ASN A 19 59.56 -0.77 -7.43
CA ASN A 19 58.65 0.06 -8.22
C ASN A 19 58.50 -0.32 -9.72
N ASP A 20 59.34 -1.19 -10.26
CA ASP A 20 59.30 -1.64 -11.66
C ASP A 20 58.53 -2.96 -11.90
N ASP A 21 58.23 -3.75 -10.86
CA ASP A 21 57.54 -5.03 -11.01
C ASP A 21 56.09 -4.97 -10.50
N HIS A 22 55.17 -4.64 -11.41
CA HIS A 22 53.73 -4.64 -11.10
C HIS A 22 53.18 -6.08 -10.95
N ILE A 23 52.80 -6.48 -9.73
CA ILE A 23 52.04 -7.73 -9.51
C ILE A 23 50.69 -7.64 -10.22
N ARG A 24 50.50 -8.50 -11.22
CA ARG A 24 49.23 -8.69 -11.93
C ARG A 24 48.58 -9.98 -11.43
N VAL A 25 47.56 -9.86 -10.58
CA VAL A 25 46.81 -11.03 -10.10
C VAL A 25 45.76 -11.40 -11.14
N LEU A 26 45.76 -12.67 -11.55
CA LEU A 26 44.72 -13.28 -12.36
C LEU A 26 43.50 -13.50 -11.47
N VAL A 27 42.52 -12.59 -11.53
CA VAL A 27 41.24 -12.81 -10.86
C VAL A 27 40.35 -13.59 -11.80
N ASP A 28 39.93 -14.78 -11.41
CA ASP A 28 39.00 -15.58 -12.21
C ASP A 28 37.68 -14.80 -12.31
N PHE A 29 37.32 -14.37 -13.52
CA PHE A 29 36.06 -13.67 -13.82
C PHE A 29 34.84 -14.40 -13.23
N LYS A 30 34.94 -15.72 -13.11
CA LYS A 30 33.97 -16.59 -12.45
C LYS A 30 33.64 -16.11 -11.02
N GLU A 31 34.63 -15.82 -10.19
CA GLU A 31 34.40 -15.41 -8.80
C GLU A 31 33.76 -14.03 -8.72
N CYS A 32 34.21 -13.09 -9.56
CA CYS A 32 33.64 -11.75 -9.64
C CYS A 32 32.18 -11.77 -10.10
N LEU A 33 31.85 -12.61 -11.09
CA LEU A 33 30.48 -12.79 -11.58
C LEU A 33 29.60 -13.48 -10.54
N ILE A 34 30.09 -14.50 -9.83
CA ILE A 34 29.36 -15.17 -8.75
C ILE A 34 29.06 -14.18 -7.62
N LYS A 35 30.03 -13.34 -7.24
CA LYS A 35 29.84 -12.32 -6.22
C LYS A 35 28.76 -11.31 -6.64
N LYS A 36 28.84 -10.76 -7.85
CA LYS A 36 27.80 -9.86 -8.40
C LYS A 36 26.42 -10.51 -8.42
N PHE A 37 26.33 -11.79 -8.77
CA PHE A 37 25.07 -12.51 -8.77
C PHE A 37 24.47 -12.62 -7.36
N ARG A 38 25.27 -12.95 -6.36
CA ARG A 38 24.84 -13.00 -4.96
C ARG A 38 24.40 -11.64 -4.43
N ASP A 39 25.16 -10.59 -4.75
CA ASP A 39 24.84 -9.22 -4.33
C ASP A 39 23.52 -8.75 -4.97
N ASN A 40 23.30 -9.04 -6.26
CA ASN A 40 22.02 -8.74 -6.93
C ASN A 40 20.85 -9.55 -6.36
N ALA A 41 21.07 -10.83 -6.03
CA ALA A 41 20.03 -11.66 -5.42
C ALA A 41 19.61 -11.11 -4.05
N LYS A 42 20.59 -10.65 -3.26
CA LYS A 42 20.33 -9.99 -1.97
C LYS A 42 19.58 -8.67 -2.15
N ALA A 43 20.04 -7.80 -3.04
CA ALA A 43 19.37 -6.53 -3.32
C ALA A 43 17.92 -6.72 -3.82
N ALA A 44 17.66 -7.75 -4.63
CA ALA A 44 16.32 -8.08 -5.08
C ALA A 44 15.43 -8.64 -3.94
N ALA A 45 16.00 -9.38 -2.99
CA ALA A 45 15.28 -9.83 -1.80
C ALA A 45 14.93 -8.64 -0.89
N ASP A 46 15.90 -7.76 -0.63
CA ASP A 46 15.72 -6.57 0.18
C ASP A 46 14.65 -5.64 -0.43
N LEU A 47 14.67 -5.45 -1.76
CA LEU A 47 13.65 -4.66 -2.47
C LEU A 47 12.25 -5.27 -2.33
N ARG A 48 12.11 -6.60 -2.41
CA ARG A 48 10.80 -7.26 -2.23
C ARG A 48 10.26 -7.09 -0.81
N VAL A 49 11.14 -7.10 0.18
CA VAL A 49 10.75 -6.84 1.58
C VAL A 49 10.28 -5.40 1.73
N ALA A 50 11.06 -4.43 1.25
CA ALA A 50 10.68 -3.02 1.27
C ALA A 50 9.32 -2.77 0.58
N MET A 51 9.12 -3.33 -0.62
CA MET A 51 7.83 -3.22 -1.33
C MET A 51 6.67 -3.86 -0.56
N LYS A 52 6.92 -4.97 0.14
CA LYS A 52 5.90 -5.60 0.99
C LYS A 52 5.54 -4.69 2.16
N ASP A 53 6.53 -4.09 2.82
CA ASP A 53 6.32 -3.22 3.97
C ASP A 53 5.56 -1.95 3.55
N ASP A 54 5.96 -1.32 2.44
CA ASP A 54 5.25 -0.17 1.86
C ASP A 54 3.78 -0.52 1.53
N LEU A 55 3.55 -1.69 0.94
CA LEU A 55 2.21 -2.16 0.61
C LEU A 55 1.39 -2.40 1.89
N MET A 56 1.99 -2.99 2.92
CA MET A 56 1.32 -3.24 4.20
C MET A 56 1.02 -1.93 4.93
N GLU A 57 1.86 -0.91 4.83
CA GLU A 57 1.60 0.42 5.37
C GLU A 57 0.42 1.10 4.67
N GLU A 58 0.39 1.07 3.33
CA GLU A 58 -0.70 1.65 2.55
C GLU A 58 -2.02 0.87 2.70
N LEU A 59 -1.95 -0.46 2.77
CA LEU A 59 -3.10 -1.28 3.15
C LEU A 59 -3.53 -0.98 4.58
N GLY A 60 -2.59 -0.74 5.49
CA GLY A 60 -2.84 -0.17 6.80
C GLY A 60 -3.67 1.10 6.66
N LYS A 61 -3.19 2.15 5.98
CA LYS A 61 -3.95 3.41 5.82
C LYS A 61 -5.34 3.23 5.19
N ARG A 62 -5.49 2.32 4.22
CA ARG A 62 -6.77 2.07 3.52
C ARG A 62 -7.77 1.24 4.32
N TYR A 63 -7.28 0.33 5.19
CA TYR A 63 -8.10 -0.63 5.92
C TYR A 63 -8.01 -0.47 7.45
N VAL A 64 -7.22 0.48 7.95
CA VAL A 64 -7.15 0.84 9.36
C VAL A 64 -8.44 1.59 9.69
N ASN A 65 -9.25 0.90 10.49
CA ASN A 65 -10.48 1.35 11.12
C ASN A 65 -10.25 2.40 12.23
N GLU A 66 -9.10 3.09 12.26
CA GLU A 66 -8.91 4.20 13.19
C GLU A 66 -9.73 5.37 12.68
N LEU A 67 -10.99 5.39 13.11
CA LEU A 67 -11.91 6.50 13.00
C LEU A 67 -11.33 7.65 13.84
N PRO A 68 -10.81 8.74 13.24
CA PRO A 68 -10.56 9.94 14.00
C PRO A 68 -11.92 10.65 14.11
N LEU A 69 -12.81 10.03 14.89
CA LEU A 69 -14.00 10.68 15.38
C LEU A 69 -13.51 11.59 16.51
N SER A 70 -13.65 12.90 16.32
CA SER A 70 -13.93 13.71 17.50
C SER A 70 -15.17 13.06 18.13
N LYS A 71 -15.00 12.41 19.29
CA LYS A 71 -16.10 11.81 20.05
C LYS A 71 -17.17 12.85 20.44
N GLU A 72 -16.90 14.14 20.20
CA GLU A 72 -17.68 15.28 20.67
C GLU A 72 -18.95 15.50 19.83
N ASP A 73 -18.94 15.22 18.52
CA ASP A 73 -20.12 15.43 17.65
C ASP A 73 -20.72 14.13 17.10
N ARG A 74 -21.34 13.34 17.97
CA ARG A 74 -22.02 12.10 17.58
C ARG A 74 -23.15 12.31 16.57
N ILE A 75 -23.88 13.42 16.68
CA ILE A 75 -25.03 13.70 15.82
C ILE A 75 -24.57 14.00 14.40
N GLY A 76 -23.53 14.83 14.24
CA GLY A 76 -22.93 15.09 12.93
C GLY A 76 -22.50 13.80 12.23
N ASN A 77 -21.87 12.90 12.96
CA ASN A 77 -21.41 11.61 12.41
C ASN A 77 -22.57 10.71 11.94
N PHE A 78 -23.69 10.65 12.67
CA PHE A 78 -24.90 9.95 12.23
C PHE A 78 -25.47 10.55 10.94
N LEU A 79 -25.52 11.88 10.86
CA LEU A 79 -26.04 12.58 9.70
C LEU A 79 -25.14 12.40 8.47
N ILE A 80 -23.82 12.50 8.63
CA ILE A 80 -22.87 12.27 7.54
C ILE A 80 -23.03 10.85 6.99
N TYR A 81 -23.16 9.85 7.85
CA TYR A 81 -23.34 8.46 7.40
C TYR A 81 -24.71 8.23 6.74
N ASP A 82 -25.80 8.80 7.26
CA ASP A 82 -27.14 8.74 6.64
C ASP A 82 -27.14 9.41 5.25
N VAL A 83 -26.50 10.58 5.13
CA VAL A 83 -26.33 11.29 3.86
C VAL A 83 -25.50 10.48 2.87
N ALA A 84 -24.44 9.82 3.32
CA ALA A 84 -23.61 8.95 2.49
C ALA A 84 -24.45 7.84 1.84
N GLY A 85 -25.22 7.11 2.66
CA GLY A 85 -26.12 6.06 2.18
C GLY A 85 -27.21 6.60 1.26
N TYR A 86 -27.75 7.78 1.56
CA TYR A 86 -28.76 8.44 0.73
C TYR A 86 -28.20 8.87 -0.64
N MET A 87 -26.99 9.42 -0.69
CA MET A 87 -26.35 9.86 -1.94
C MET A 87 -26.11 8.68 -2.88
N VAL A 88 -25.56 7.59 -2.36
CA VAL A 88 -25.30 6.37 -3.14
C VAL A 88 -26.61 5.73 -3.62
N LYS A 89 -27.67 5.81 -2.82
CA LYS A 89 -28.98 5.30 -3.20
C LYS A 89 -29.66 6.13 -4.30
N THR A 90 -29.67 7.46 -4.16
CA THR A 90 -30.50 8.34 -5.00
C THR A 90 -29.83 8.78 -6.29
N ARG A 91 -28.50 8.72 -6.35
CA ARG A 91 -27.76 9.14 -7.53
C ARG A 91 -27.15 7.92 -8.22
N GLU A 92 -27.96 7.21 -9.00
CA GLU A 92 -27.47 6.08 -9.79
C GLU A 92 -26.39 6.52 -10.81
N ASN A 93 -26.51 7.76 -11.32
CA ASN A 93 -25.55 8.34 -12.26
C ASN A 93 -24.18 8.71 -11.64
N LEU A 94 -23.98 8.53 -10.34
CA LEU A 94 -22.66 8.73 -9.72
C LEU A 94 -21.67 7.63 -10.13
N PHE A 95 -22.17 6.50 -10.60
CA PHE A 95 -21.37 5.36 -11.00
C PHE A 95 -21.74 4.94 -12.42
N GLU A 96 -20.81 5.08 -13.36
CA GLU A 96 -20.96 4.51 -14.72
C GLU A 96 -20.70 3.01 -14.74
N CYS A 97 -20.07 2.48 -13.68
CA CYS A 97 -19.66 1.09 -13.54
C CYS A 97 -20.26 0.47 -12.27
N GLU A 98 -21.03 -0.61 -12.43
CA GLU A 98 -21.64 -1.32 -11.31
C GLU A 98 -20.59 -1.93 -10.38
N ALA A 99 -19.45 -2.39 -10.91
CA ALA A 99 -18.35 -2.89 -10.07
C ALA A 99 -17.80 -1.79 -9.15
N CYS A 100 -17.71 -0.54 -9.62
CA CYS A 100 -17.30 0.59 -8.78
C CYS A 100 -18.35 0.97 -7.76
N ARG A 101 -19.65 0.79 -8.06
CA ARG A 101 -20.71 1.02 -7.09
C ARG A 101 -20.62 0.04 -5.92
N GLN A 102 -20.33 -1.22 -6.21
CA GLN A 102 -20.22 -2.28 -5.20
C GLN A 102 -19.00 -2.11 -4.28
N THR A 103 -17.99 -1.30 -4.63
CA THR A 103 -16.88 -1.01 -3.70
C THR A 103 -17.23 0.03 -2.64
N VAL A 104 -18.31 0.79 -2.85
CA VAL A 104 -18.78 1.86 -1.97
C VAL A 104 -19.92 1.38 -1.07
N ILE A 105 -20.67 0.38 -1.51
CA ILE A 105 -21.77 -0.24 -0.77
C ILE A 105 -21.24 -1.38 0.09
N THR A 106 -21.80 -1.55 1.28
CA THR A 106 -21.50 -2.67 2.17
C THR A 106 -22.77 -3.27 2.77
N LYS A 107 -22.63 -4.37 3.52
CA LYS A 107 -23.71 -4.91 4.36
C LYS A 107 -23.47 -4.49 5.80
N GLU A 108 -24.55 -4.44 6.57
CA GLU A 108 -24.49 -4.17 8.02
C GLU A 108 -23.54 -5.13 8.75
N ALA A 109 -23.53 -6.41 8.36
CA ALA A 109 -22.67 -7.44 8.96
C ALA A 109 -21.16 -7.24 8.68
N ASP A 110 -20.82 -6.48 7.65
CA ASP A 110 -19.44 -6.20 7.25
C ASP A 110 -18.91 -4.91 7.92
N LEU A 111 -19.76 -4.18 8.65
CA LEU A 111 -19.34 -3.04 9.45
C LEU A 111 -18.74 -3.49 10.80
N PRO A 112 -17.77 -2.73 11.35
CA PRO A 112 -17.22 -3.00 12.68
C PRO A 112 -18.31 -2.98 13.75
N SER A 113 -18.22 -3.89 14.72
CA SER A 113 -19.20 -4.00 15.80
C SER A 113 -19.27 -2.77 16.71
N ASP A 114 -18.21 -1.96 16.73
CA ASP A 114 -18.05 -0.72 17.49
C ASP A 114 -18.34 0.54 16.66
N PHE A 115 -18.83 0.38 15.42
CA PHE A 115 -19.21 1.49 14.57
C PHE A 115 -20.59 2.01 14.98
N ASP A 116 -20.62 3.15 15.67
CA ASP A 116 -21.88 3.76 16.12
C ASP A 116 -22.59 4.54 15.01
N ALA A 117 -21.86 4.99 13.97
CA ALA A 117 -22.39 5.99 13.04
C ALA A 117 -23.54 5.47 12.15
N ASP A 118 -23.66 4.15 12.00
CA ASP A 118 -24.72 3.50 11.23
C ASP A 118 -26.05 3.38 12.00
N ALA A 119 -26.08 3.66 13.31
CA ALA A 119 -27.24 3.41 14.16
C ALA A 119 -28.54 4.04 13.61
N TYR A 120 -28.44 5.24 13.06
CA TYR A 120 -29.59 5.93 12.46
C TYR A 120 -30.04 5.30 11.14
N THR A 121 -29.07 4.95 10.27
CA THR A 121 -29.33 4.22 9.02
C THR A 121 -29.96 2.86 9.30
N ARG A 122 -29.45 2.13 10.29
CA ARG A 122 -29.95 0.84 10.75
C ARG A 122 -31.41 0.92 11.20
N ALA A 123 -31.75 1.94 12.00
CA ALA A 123 -33.13 2.20 12.43
C ALA A 123 -34.07 2.55 11.27
N ARG A 124 -33.55 3.13 10.18
CA ARG A 124 -34.31 3.61 9.00
C ARG A 124 -34.25 2.68 7.78
N THR A 125 -33.68 1.48 7.92
CA THR A 125 -33.56 0.48 6.84
C THR A 125 -34.89 0.14 6.15
N LYS A 126 -36.04 0.31 6.82
CA LYS A 126 -37.38 0.16 6.20
C LYS A 126 -37.63 1.11 5.02
N GLY A 127 -36.84 2.18 4.89
CA GLY A 127 -36.84 3.10 3.75
C GLY A 127 -35.90 2.70 2.60
N GLY A 128 -35.20 1.57 2.68
CA GLY A 128 -34.26 1.07 1.66
C GLY A 128 -32.96 1.87 1.56
N LEU A 129 -32.54 2.54 2.64
CA LEU A 129 -31.23 3.18 2.72
C LEU A 129 -30.12 2.12 2.61
N VAL A 130 -29.02 2.51 1.97
CA VAL A 130 -27.91 1.62 1.68
C VAL A 130 -26.79 1.87 2.71
N PHE A 131 -26.18 0.80 3.22
CA PHE A 131 -24.99 0.91 4.04
C PHE A 131 -23.78 1.16 3.15
N VAL A 132 -22.90 2.06 3.57
CA VAL A 132 -21.69 2.42 2.83
C VAL A 132 -20.45 1.95 3.57
N THR A 133 -19.38 1.71 2.81
CA THR A 133 -18.08 1.34 3.35
C THR A 133 -17.49 2.47 4.22
N LEU A 134 -16.63 2.08 5.16
CA LEU A 134 -15.93 3.05 6.03
C LEU A 134 -15.12 4.08 5.24
N SER A 135 -14.52 3.67 4.12
CA SER A 135 -13.76 4.58 3.26
C SER A 135 -14.64 5.68 2.67
N MET A 136 -15.87 5.36 2.25
CA MET A 136 -16.84 6.36 1.77
C MET A 136 -17.25 7.32 2.87
N TYR A 137 -17.53 6.79 4.06
CA TYR A 137 -17.85 7.59 5.22
C TYR A 137 -16.72 8.55 5.59
N GLN A 138 -15.48 8.06 5.70
CA GLN A 138 -14.29 8.87 5.97
C GLN A 138 -14.07 9.96 4.93
N THR A 139 -14.33 9.67 3.65
CA THR A 139 -14.24 10.66 2.57
C THR A 139 -15.21 11.82 2.81
N LEU A 140 -16.47 11.53 3.17
CA LEU A 140 -17.45 12.57 3.47
C LEU A 140 -17.12 13.33 4.76
N CYS A 141 -16.60 12.67 5.79
CA CYS A 141 -16.08 13.35 6.98
C CYS A 141 -14.93 14.32 6.65
N ALA A 142 -14.07 13.97 5.69
CA ALA A 142 -12.99 14.85 5.26
C ALA A 142 -13.53 16.04 4.46
N ILE A 143 -14.53 15.83 3.61
CA ILE A 143 -15.21 16.90 2.86
C ILE A 143 -15.89 17.89 3.81
N GLU A 144 -16.61 17.39 4.81
CA GLU A 144 -17.32 18.23 5.79
C GLU A 144 -16.37 19.14 6.58
N LYS A 145 -15.11 18.76 6.78
CA LYS A 145 -14.12 19.61 7.47
C LYS A 145 -13.63 20.80 6.64
N VAL A 146 -13.85 20.77 5.31
CA VAL A 146 -13.40 21.82 4.38
C VAL A 146 -14.51 22.82 4.09
N VAL A 147 -15.77 22.40 4.21
CA VAL A 147 -16.98 23.23 4.03
C VAL A 147 -17.24 24.05 5.28
#